data_AF-A0AAD7NU83-F1
#
_entry.id   AF-A0AAD7NU83-F1
#
_cell.length_a   1.000
_cell.length_b   1.000
_cell.length_c   1.000
_cell.angle_alpha   90.00
_cell.angle_beta   90.00
_cell.angle_gamma   90.00
#
_symmetry.space_group_name_H-M   'P 1'
#
loop_
_entity.id
_entity.type
_entity.pdbx_description
1 polymer ?
#
loop_
_entity_poly.entity_id
_entity_poly.type
_entity_poly.pdbx_seq_one_letter_code
_entity_poly.pdbx_strand_id
1 'polypeptide(L)'
;DRTFQRDPNFAYVCWNIIQKKEVNKHVAFRTDANSQASIVHDIEEIGPMLSNLMSKWESNPNAKPETKAEKKALRTLEKLKLMAKDLKGSSGYKQCRRNEIRAMMKKMATPALFITLNPADICDPLLGAMGGVAPD
;
A
#
# COMPACT_ATOMS: atom_id res chain seq x y z
N ASP A 1 28.79 16.98 1.00
CA ASP A 1 27.77 17.24 -0.03
C ASP A 1 28.21 17.10 -1.49
N ARG A 2 29.42 16.60 -1.80
CA ARG A 2 29.84 16.27 -3.18
C ARG A 2 29.44 14.87 -3.64
N THR A 3 29.04 14.02 -2.69
CA THR A 3 28.67 12.61 -2.89
C THR A 3 27.30 12.46 -3.56
N PHE A 4 26.29 13.26 -3.16
CA PHE A 4 24.98 13.25 -3.80
C PHE A 4 24.98 13.77 -5.24
N GLN A 5 25.80 14.80 -5.52
CA GLN A 5 25.88 15.39 -6.86
C GLN A 5 26.50 14.44 -7.92
N ARG A 6 27.28 13.45 -7.48
CA ARG A 6 27.94 12.46 -8.34
C ARG A 6 27.30 11.08 -8.28
N ASP A 7 26.28 10.89 -7.45
CA ASP A 7 25.61 9.59 -7.36
C ASP A 7 24.75 9.36 -8.62
N PRO A 8 25.09 8.38 -9.47
CA PRO A 8 24.30 8.07 -10.66
C PRO A 8 22.87 7.63 -10.32
N ASN A 9 22.60 7.19 -9.09
CA ASN A 9 21.28 6.76 -8.62
C ASN A 9 20.48 7.88 -7.93
N PHE A 10 21.04 9.09 -7.79
CA PHE A 10 20.42 10.16 -7.02
C PHE A 10 18.99 10.49 -7.47
N ALA A 11 18.78 10.61 -8.79
CA ALA A 11 17.46 10.90 -9.35
C ALA A 11 16.42 9.81 -9.01
N TYR A 12 16.86 8.55 -8.98
CA TYR A 12 16.01 7.41 -8.63
C TYR A 12 15.68 7.40 -7.14
N VAL A 13 16.68 7.64 -6.29
CA VAL A 13 16.52 7.76 -4.85
C VAL A 13 15.55 8.89 -4.49
N CYS A 14 15.72 10.07 -5.08
CA CYS A 14 14.79 11.18 -4.94
C CYS A 14 13.38 10.83 -5.41
N TRP A 15 13.25 10.11 -6.54
CA TRP A 15 11.96 9.65 -7.03
C TRP A 15 11.28 8.70 -6.04
N ASN A 16 12.00 7.72 -5.47
CA ASN A 16 11.46 6.82 -4.45
C ASN A 16 11.02 7.59 -3.18
N ILE A 17 11.81 8.57 -2.73
CA ILE A 17 11.45 9.41 -1.58
C ILE A 17 10.16 10.20 -1.86
N ILE A 18 10.05 10.82 -3.05
CA ILE A 18 8.84 11.55 -3.45
C ILE A 18 7.64 10.59 -3.50
N GLN A 19 7.81 9.37 -4.02
CA GLN A 19 6.73 8.38 -4.04
C GLN A 19 6.29 8.00 -2.61
N LYS A 20 7.23 7.66 -1.72
CA LYS A 20 6.93 7.32 -0.31
C LYS A 20 6.24 8.49 0.42
N LYS A 21 6.74 9.72 0.22
CA LYS A 21 6.14 10.93 0.81
C LYS A 21 4.72 11.19 0.31
N GLU A 22 4.46 11.01 -0.98
CA GLU A 22 3.12 11.16 -1.55
C GLU A 22 2.16 10.05 -1.07
N VAL A 23 2.63 8.82 -0.90
CA VAL A 23 1.85 7.75 -0.24
C VAL A 23 1.42 8.20 1.15
N ASN A 24 2.37 8.62 1.98
CA ASN A 24 2.11 9.04 3.37
C ASN A 24 1.14 10.22 3.45
N LYS A 25 1.30 11.23 2.58
CA LYS A 25 0.33 12.33 2.48
C LYS A 25 -1.06 11.84 2.06
N HIS A 26 -1.15 10.97 1.06
CA HIS A 26 -2.45 10.48 0.61
C HIS A 26 -3.16 9.63 1.67
N VAL A 27 -2.45 8.88 2.52
CA VAL A 27 -3.03 8.24 3.71
C VAL A 27 -3.60 9.30 4.66
N ALA A 28 -2.81 10.32 4.97
CA ALA A 28 -3.14 11.32 5.98
C ALA A 28 -4.26 12.30 5.58
N PHE A 29 -4.38 12.64 4.29
CA PHE A 29 -5.29 13.71 3.83
C PHE A 29 -6.61 13.24 3.20
N ARG A 30 -6.79 11.95 2.90
CA ARG A 30 -8.02 11.45 2.25
C ARG A 30 -9.03 10.81 3.19
N THR A 31 -8.64 10.53 4.41
CA THR A 31 -9.54 9.96 5.41
C THR A 31 -9.89 11.07 6.39
N ASP A 32 -11.18 11.34 6.58
CA ASP A 32 -11.62 12.17 7.69
C ASP A 32 -11.02 11.61 9.00
N ALA A 33 -10.50 12.49 9.87
CA ALA A 33 -9.78 12.07 11.07
C ALA A 33 -10.65 11.18 11.97
N ASN A 34 -11.98 11.41 12.00
CA ASN A 34 -12.91 10.57 12.75
C ASN A 34 -13.09 9.20 12.09
N SER A 35 -13.10 9.13 10.75
CA SER A 35 -13.17 7.85 10.03
C SER A 35 -11.90 7.03 10.22
N GLN A 36 -10.72 7.67 10.25
CA GLN A 36 -9.46 7.00 10.58
C GLN A 36 -9.49 6.47 12.02
N ALA A 37 -9.83 7.32 13.00
CA ALA A 37 -9.89 6.93 14.41
C ALA A 37 -10.89 5.79 14.65
N SER A 38 -12.06 5.85 14.02
CA SER A 38 -13.07 4.79 14.09
C SER A 38 -12.56 3.47 13.53
N ILE A 39 -11.80 3.48 12.43
CA ILE A 39 -11.25 2.25 11.83
C ILE A 39 -10.13 1.68 12.68
N VAL A 40 -9.27 2.53 13.26
CA VAL A 40 -8.22 2.08 14.18
C VAL A 40 -8.85 1.39 15.39
N HIS A 41 -9.86 2.02 16.01
CA HIS A 41 -10.61 1.41 17.10
C HIS A 41 -11.29 0.10 16.68
N ASP A 42 -11.97 0.08 15.52
CA ASP A 42 -12.59 -1.14 15.00
C ASP A 42 -11.57 -2.27 14.74
N ILE A 43 -10.34 -1.93 14.33
CA ILE A 43 -9.25 -2.90 14.10
C ILE A 43 -8.72 -3.44 15.43
N GLU A 44 -8.52 -2.59 16.43
CA GLU A 44 -8.10 -3.01 17.77
C GLU A 44 -9.12 -3.95 18.40
N GLU A 45 -10.42 -3.65 18.25
CA GLU A 45 -11.51 -4.46 18.78
C GLU A 45 -11.60 -5.84 18.11
N ILE A 46 -11.41 -5.93 16.79
CA ILE A 46 -11.49 -7.21 16.06
C ILE A 46 -10.18 -8.01 16.06
N GLY A 47 -9.05 -7.39 16.40
CA GLY A 47 -7.71 -7.96 16.29
C GLY A 47 -7.59 -9.39 16.86
N PRO A 48 -7.99 -9.64 18.12
CA PRO A 48 -7.96 -10.97 18.73
C PRO A 48 -8.78 -12.03 17.99
N MET A 49 -9.82 -11.62 17.26
CA MET A 49 -10.72 -12.51 16.52
C MET A 49 -10.18 -12.90 15.15
N LEU A 50 -9.29 -12.10 14.57
CA LEU A 50 -8.78 -12.32 13.21
C LEU A 50 -8.07 -13.68 13.08
N SER A 51 -7.32 -14.10 14.11
CA SER A 51 -6.67 -15.41 14.13
C SER A 51 -7.67 -16.56 14.00
N ASN A 52 -8.81 -16.47 14.68
CA ASN A 52 -9.88 -17.48 14.60
C ASN A 52 -10.54 -17.50 13.21
N LEU A 53 -10.74 -16.32 12.61
CA LEU A 53 -11.25 -16.19 11.23
C LEU A 53 -10.28 -16.79 10.21
N MET A 54 -8.97 -16.60 10.40
CA MET A 54 -7.93 -17.20 9.56
C MET A 54 -8.01 -18.72 9.61
N SER A 55 -8.00 -19.32 10.81
CA SER A 55 -8.12 -20.78 10.96
C SER A 55 -9.42 -21.33 10.37
N LYS A 56 -10.53 -20.58 10.49
CA LYS A 56 -11.83 -20.95 9.88
C LYS A 56 -11.74 -20.99 8.35
N TRP A 57 -11.11 -19.99 7.72
CA TRP A 57 -10.96 -19.93 6.26
C TRP A 57 -9.91 -20.88 5.70
N GLU A 58 -8.86 -21.20 6.46
CA GLU A 58 -7.90 -22.25 6.08
C GLU A 58 -8.57 -23.62 6.03
N SER A 59 -9.44 -23.91 7.00
CA SER A 59 -10.18 -25.17 7.05
C SER A 59 -11.28 -25.24 5.99
N ASN A 60 -11.95 -24.12 5.72
CA ASN A 60 -12.97 -24.02 4.68
C ASN A 60 -12.89 -22.66 3.96
N PRO A 61 -12.29 -22.62 2.75
CA PRO A 61 -12.14 -21.39 1.98
C PRO A 61 -13.46 -20.68 1.63
N ASN A 62 -14.57 -21.41 1.64
CA ASN A 62 -15.91 -20.87 1.34
C ASN A 62 -16.71 -20.52 2.60
N ALA A 63 -16.08 -20.54 3.79
CA ALA A 63 -16.76 -20.24 5.05
C ALA A 63 -17.26 -18.78 5.07
N LYS A 64 -18.53 -18.62 5.43
CA LYS A 64 -19.17 -17.30 5.55
C LYS A 64 -19.12 -16.81 7.00
N PRO A 65 -19.14 -15.48 7.22
CA PRO A 65 -19.32 -14.93 8.54
C PRO A 65 -20.74 -15.19 9.04
N GLU A 66 -20.85 -15.85 10.18
CA GLU A 66 -22.12 -16.25 10.81
C GLU A 66 -22.46 -15.29 11.94
N THR A 67 -21.49 -15.02 12.80
CA THR A 67 -21.70 -14.20 14.00
C THR A 67 -21.70 -12.71 13.67
N LYS A 68 -22.33 -11.90 14.54
CA LYS A 68 -22.30 -10.43 14.42
C LYS A 68 -20.87 -9.88 14.43
N ALA A 69 -20.00 -10.47 15.25
CA ALA A 69 -18.60 -10.10 15.36
C ALA A 69 -17.81 -10.42 14.07
N GLU A 70 -18.00 -11.61 13.49
CA GLU A 70 -17.36 -11.97 12.21
C GLU A 70 -17.81 -11.04 11.08
N LYS A 71 -19.11 -10.71 11.04
CA LYS A 71 -19.66 -9.77 10.06
C LYS A 71 -19.11 -8.36 10.24
N LYS A 72 -18.92 -7.90 11.49
CA LYS A 72 -18.27 -6.61 11.79
C LYS A 72 -16.82 -6.62 11.32
N ALA A 73 -16.05 -7.65 11.66
CA ALA A 73 -14.66 -7.79 11.23
C ALA A 73 -14.50 -7.75 9.70
N LEU A 74 -15.33 -8.50 8.97
CA LEU A 74 -15.31 -8.48 7.50
C LEU A 74 -15.62 -7.10 6.92
N ARG A 75 -16.63 -6.40 7.46
CA ARG A 75 -16.96 -5.03 7.04
C ARG A 75 -15.82 -4.05 7.32
N THR A 76 -15.15 -4.16 8.45
CA THR A 76 -14.00 -3.32 8.79
C THR A 76 -12.84 -3.57 7.82
N LEU A 77 -12.54 -4.83 7.50
CA LEU A 77 -11.52 -5.21 6.52
C LEU A 77 -11.87 -4.71 5.10
N GLU A 78 -13.14 -4.75 4.70
CA GLU A 78 -13.60 -4.19 3.43
C GLU A 78 -13.45 -2.68 3.35
N LYS A 79 -13.80 -1.94 4.42
CA LYS A 79 -13.58 -0.50 4.52
C LYS A 79 -12.10 -0.16 4.38
N LEU A 80 -11.23 -0.89 5.09
CA LEU A 80 -9.78 -0.72 5.01
C LEU A 80 -9.26 -0.96 3.59
N LYS A 81 -9.74 -2.02 2.93
CA LYS A 81 -9.38 -2.35 1.54
C LYS A 81 -9.79 -1.25 0.55
N LEU A 82 -10.97 -0.67 0.71
CA LEU A 82 -11.46 0.42 -0.13
C LEU A 82 -10.60 1.68 0.01
N MET A 83 -10.27 2.05 1.25
CA MET A 83 -9.38 3.19 1.52
C MET A 83 -7.97 2.96 0.98
N ALA A 84 -7.49 1.73 1.04
CA ALA A 84 -6.18 1.39 0.52
C ALA A 84 -6.11 1.33 -1.03
N LYS A 85 -7.25 1.33 -1.74
CA LYS A 85 -7.29 1.19 -3.21
C LYS A 85 -6.48 2.27 -3.93
N ASP A 86 -6.51 3.50 -3.43
CA ASP A 86 -5.83 4.63 -4.06
C ASP A 86 -4.42 4.89 -3.49
N LEU A 87 -4.00 4.09 -2.51
CA LEU A 87 -2.63 4.15 -2.02
C LEU A 87 -1.68 3.72 -3.12
N LYS A 88 -0.76 4.62 -3.46
CA LYS A 88 0.36 4.31 -4.36
C LYS A 88 1.05 3.03 -3.87
N GLY A 89 1.12 2.02 -4.74
CA GLY A 89 1.68 0.70 -4.45
C GLY A 89 0.65 -0.37 -4.03
N SER A 90 -0.59 0.00 -3.72
CA SER A 90 -1.69 -0.95 -3.49
C SER A 90 -2.03 -1.75 -4.74
N SER A 91 -2.75 -2.86 -4.56
CA SER A 91 -3.22 -3.68 -5.68
C SER A 91 -4.15 -2.90 -6.62
N GLY A 92 -5.03 -2.06 -6.07
CA GLY A 92 -5.92 -1.17 -6.82
C GLY A 92 -5.17 -0.14 -7.65
N TYR A 93 -4.21 0.55 -7.03
CA TYR A 93 -3.37 1.53 -7.71
C TYR A 93 -2.53 0.90 -8.83
N LYS A 94 -1.90 -0.26 -8.55
CA LYS A 94 -1.15 -1.03 -9.55
C LYS A 94 -2.03 -1.43 -10.73
N GLN A 95 -3.26 -1.87 -10.48
CA GLN A 95 -4.21 -2.20 -11.54
C GLN A 95 -4.60 -0.98 -12.37
N CYS A 96 -4.86 0.16 -11.73
CA CYS A 96 -5.18 1.41 -12.41
C CYS A 96 -4.03 1.85 -13.35
N ARG A 97 -2.79 1.89 -12.84
CA ARG A 97 -1.59 2.21 -13.63
C ARG A 97 -1.39 1.25 -14.79
N ARG A 98 -1.59 -0.06 -14.60
CA ARG A 98 -1.55 -1.05 -15.70
C ARG A 98 -2.61 -0.76 -16.75
N ASN A 99 -3.81 -0.35 -16.36
CA ASN A 99 -4.87 0.00 -17.29
C ASN A 99 -4.53 1.28 -18.09
N GLU A 100 -3.95 2.29 -17.46
CA GLU A 100 -3.45 3.50 -18.15
C GLU A 100 -2.38 3.14 -19.19
N ILE A 101 -1.38 2.32 -18.81
CA ILE A 101 -0.33 1.87 -19.72
C ILE A 101 -0.95 1.11 -20.91
N ARG A 102 -1.90 0.19 -20.66
CA ARG A 102 -2.63 -0.51 -21.72
C ARG A 102 -3.40 0.44 -22.64
N ALA A 103 -4.05 1.46 -22.08
CA ALA A 103 -4.76 2.45 -22.87
C ALA A 103 -3.79 3.25 -23.77
N MET A 104 -2.62 3.64 -23.25
CA MET A 104 -1.59 4.31 -24.03
C MET A 104 -1.03 3.41 -25.14
N MET A 105 -0.69 2.16 -24.84
CA MET A 105 -0.22 1.19 -25.85
C MET A 105 -1.24 1.00 -26.97
N LYS A 106 -2.53 0.86 -26.61
CA LYS A 106 -3.62 0.72 -27.59
C LYS A 106 -3.78 1.97 -28.45
N LYS A 107 -3.64 3.16 -27.85
CA LYS A 107 -3.74 4.45 -28.56
C LYS A 107 -2.55 4.67 -29.51
N MET A 108 -1.35 4.25 -29.12
CA MET A 108 -0.10 4.54 -29.83
C MET A 108 0.41 3.36 -30.68
N ALA A 109 -0.32 2.25 -30.74
CA ALA A 109 0.03 1.02 -31.47
C ALA A 109 1.46 0.51 -31.22
N THR A 110 1.97 0.70 -29.99
CA THR A 110 3.38 0.46 -29.66
C THR A 110 3.56 -0.90 -28.99
N PRO A 111 4.50 -1.76 -29.44
CA PRO A 111 4.88 -2.95 -28.70
C PRO A 111 5.58 -2.55 -27.39
N ALA A 112 5.31 -3.27 -26.29
CA ALA A 112 5.85 -2.91 -24.98
C ALA A 112 6.81 -3.96 -24.42
N LEU A 113 7.94 -3.46 -23.92
CA LEU A 113 8.91 -4.19 -23.11
C LEU A 113 9.00 -3.48 -21.75
N PHE A 114 8.77 -4.21 -20.67
CA PHE A 114 8.89 -3.67 -19.31
C PHE A 114 10.11 -4.26 -18.63
N ILE A 115 11.05 -3.41 -18.24
CA ILE A 115 12.19 -3.77 -17.39
C ILE A 115 12.00 -3.03 -16.07
N THR A 116 11.96 -3.77 -14.97
CA THR A 116 11.89 -3.18 -13.62
C THR A 116 13.24 -3.36 -12.95
N LEU A 117 13.90 -2.26 -12.62
CA LEU A 117 15.12 -2.24 -11.82
C LEU A 117 14.72 -1.72 -10.44
N ASN A 118 14.94 -2.53 -9.40
CA ASN A 118 14.65 -2.16 -8.03
C ASN A 118 15.92 -2.35 -7.19
N PRO A 119 16.78 -1.30 -7.08
CA PRO A 119 17.94 -1.36 -6.21
C PRO A 119 17.51 -1.49 -4.75
N ALA A 120 18.41 -1.99 -3.90
CA ALA A 120 18.10 -2.28 -2.51
C ALA A 120 18.09 -1.00 -1.66
N ASP A 121 16.90 -0.42 -1.45
CA ASP A 121 16.70 0.82 -0.68
C ASP A 121 16.88 0.65 0.85
N ILE A 122 16.94 -0.60 1.35
CA ILE A 122 16.97 -0.93 2.80
C ILE A 122 18.37 -0.76 3.41
N CYS A 123 19.40 -0.73 2.58
CA CYS A 123 20.79 -0.67 3.04
C CYS A 123 21.24 0.77 3.39
N ASP A 124 20.40 1.79 3.17
CA ASP A 124 20.74 3.18 3.47
C ASP A 124 19.87 3.72 4.64
N PRO A 125 20.49 4.01 5.80
CA PRO A 125 19.78 4.50 7.00
C PRO A 125 19.05 5.83 6.79
N LEU A 126 19.56 6.71 5.93
CA LEU A 126 18.95 8.00 5.61
C LEU A 126 17.66 7.79 4.79
N LEU A 127 17.66 6.80 3.90
CA LEU A 127 16.50 6.42 3.09
C LEU A 127 15.43 5.70 3.91
N GLY A 128 15.84 4.93 4.93
CA GLY A 128 14.93 4.40 5.95
C GLY A 128 14.19 5.53 6.67
N ALA A 129 14.94 6.48 7.23
CA ALA A 129 14.40 7.61 7.99
C ALA A 129 13.48 8.52 7.13
N MET A 130 13.90 8.90 5.92
CA MET A 130 13.04 9.69 5.02
C MET A 130 11.81 8.92 4.50
N GLY A 131 11.87 7.59 4.50
CA GLY A 131 10.75 6.70 4.21
C GLY A 131 9.78 6.53 5.37
N GLY A 132 10.08 7.07 6.57
CA GLY A 132 9.29 6.90 7.77
C GLY A 132 9.50 5.56 8.50
N VAL A 133 10.59 4.85 8.19
CA VAL A 133 11.03 3.65 8.93
C VAL A 133 12.01 4.12 10.01
N ALA A 134 11.69 3.87 11.28
CA ALA A 134 12.60 4.19 12.38
C ALA A 134 13.84 3.27 12.29
N PRO A 135 15.06 3.80 12.53
CA PRO A 135 16.22 2.95 12.75
C PRO A 135 16.03 2.18 14.06
N ASP A 136 16.21 0.86 14.02
CA ASP A 136 16.37 0.04 15.23
C ASP A 136 17.70 0.35 15.93
#